data_AF-A0A925LXF0-F1
#
_entry.id   AF-A0A925LXF0-F1
#
_cell.length_a   1.000
_cell.length_b   1.000
_cell.length_c   1.000
_cell.angle_alpha   90.00
_cell.angle_beta   90.00
_cell.angle_gamma   90.00
#
_symmetry.space_group_name_H-M   'P 1'
#
loop_
_entity.id
_entity.type
_entity.pdbx_description
1 polymer ?
#
loop_
_entity_poly.entity_id
_entity_poly.type
_entity_poly.pdbx_seq_one_letter_code
_entity_poly.pdbx_strand_id
1 'polypeptide(L)'
;MHLADPVEVFPDCRLWLAYFDDESGDPVVSPEDALAEAKMSDRDQLRYQQYRPAVKKRQFLNSRRAVRSVLQRELGDTAAHVQFDSDSQGCPILVSEQIGCLPQISLSHSGNAVAVAISTHAFPIGVDIEIVEPLRAEALRQVAAHPHERAWCDQQTGRESDALATLWTIKEAVWKTLHSGGEITMAEISIEVHAGVLTSCVEHPAFKDAKFRTQLFVVECDAVAPE
;
A
#
# COMPACT_ATOMS: atom_id res chain seq x y z
N MET A 1 14.31 8.44 7.98
CA MET A 1 13.59 7.31 7.36
C MET A 1 14.19 6.04 7.91
N HIS A 2 13.37 5.22 8.55
CA HIS A 2 13.75 3.90 9.03
C HIS A 2 13.12 2.87 8.10
N LEU A 3 13.94 2.14 7.33
CA LEU A 3 13.47 1.07 6.44
C LEU A 3 13.82 -0.27 7.07
N ALA A 4 12.80 -1.00 7.54
CA ALA A 4 12.95 -2.31 8.14
C ALA A 4 13.48 -3.34 7.14
N ASP A 5 13.98 -4.47 7.65
CA ASP A 5 14.26 -5.65 6.83
C ASP A 5 12.95 -6.22 6.26
N PRO A 6 12.99 -6.83 5.06
CA PRO A 6 11.78 -7.30 4.42
C PRO A 6 11.24 -8.54 5.12
N VAL A 7 9.92 -8.65 5.15
CA VAL A 7 9.23 -9.88 5.52
C VAL A 7 8.88 -10.62 4.23
N GLU A 8 9.31 -11.87 4.10
CA GLU A 8 8.80 -12.76 3.05
C GLU A 8 7.39 -13.20 3.43
N VAL A 9 6.38 -12.70 2.70
CA VAL A 9 4.96 -12.94 3.00
C VAL A 9 4.49 -14.22 2.30
N PHE A 10 4.93 -14.40 1.06
CA PHE A 10 4.78 -15.60 0.26
C PHE A 10 6.10 -15.86 -0.46
N PRO A 11 6.35 -17.08 -0.99
CA PRO A 11 7.51 -17.31 -1.83
C PRO A 11 7.62 -16.24 -2.90
N ASP A 12 8.79 -15.61 -3.00
CA ASP A 12 9.10 -14.58 -4.00
C ASP A 12 8.31 -13.26 -3.83
N CYS A 13 7.60 -13.09 -2.71
CA CYS A 13 6.85 -11.89 -2.37
C CYS A 13 7.35 -11.29 -1.06
N ARG A 14 8.03 -10.14 -1.14
CA ARG A 14 8.61 -9.44 0.01
C ARG A 14 7.85 -8.17 0.32
N LEU A 15 7.54 -7.95 1.60
CA LEU A 15 6.94 -6.74 2.13
C LEU A 15 8.00 -5.93 2.87
N TRP A 16 8.13 -4.66 2.48
CA TRP A 16 8.98 -3.67 3.12
C TRP A 16 8.12 -2.63 3.84
N LEU A 17 8.55 -2.23 5.03
CA LEU A 17 7.94 -1.15 5.80
C LEU A 17 8.96 -0.05 6.04
N ALA A 18 8.59 1.18 5.70
CA ALA A 18 9.36 2.38 5.98
C ALA A 18 8.57 3.32 6.89
N TYR A 19 9.24 3.86 7.91
CA TYR A 19 8.70 4.84 8.83
C TYR A 19 9.47 6.16 8.73
N PHE A 20 8.76 7.27 8.86
CA PHE A 20 9.31 8.62 8.78
C PHE A 20 9.01 9.39 10.07
N ASP A 21 10.03 10.03 10.62
CA ASP A 21 9.94 10.73 11.93
C ASP A 21 9.28 12.12 11.82
N ASP A 22 9.25 12.71 10.62
CA ASP A 22 8.80 14.10 10.41
C ASP A 22 7.30 14.22 10.15
N GLU A 23 6.56 14.81 11.10
CA GLU A 23 5.20 15.33 10.89
C GLU A 23 5.17 16.81 10.46
N SER A 24 6.26 17.56 10.69
CA SER A 24 6.29 19.00 10.46
C SER A 24 6.30 19.33 8.96
N GLY A 25 5.24 20.02 8.52
CA GLY A 25 4.98 20.34 7.11
C GLY A 25 5.95 21.32 6.45
N ASP A 26 6.96 21.86 7.14
CA ASP A 26 7.97 22.72 6.52
C ASP A 26 9.25 21.93 6.23
N PRO A 27 9.58 21.69 4.94
CA PRO A 27 10.74 20.90 4.59
C PRO A 27 12.01 21.75 4.67
N VAL A 28 12.95 21.34 5.52
CA VAL A 28 14.35 21.43 5.09
C VAL A 28 14.50 20.40 3.96
N VAL A 29 14.72 20.89 2.73
CA VAL A 29 14.95 20.01 1.57
C VAL A 29 16.22 19.20 1.84
N SER A 30 16.08 17.90 2.02
CA SER A 30 17.23 17.01 2.16
C SER A 30 17.80 16.64 0.78
N PRO A 31 19.09 16.27 0.67
CA PRO A 31 19.64 15.73 -0.58
C PRO A 31 18.86 14.52 -1.11
N GLU A 32 18.25 13.73 -0.21
CA GLU A 32 17.40 12.60 -0.59
C GLU A 32 16.08 13.01 -1.23
N ASP A 33 15.49 14.13 -0.77
CA ASP A 33 14.27 14.71 -1.33
C ASP A 33 14.56 15.23 -2.74
N ALA A 34 15.65 15.98 -2.92
CA ALA A 34 16.08 16.47 -4.22
C ALA A 34 16.33 15.33 -5.23
N LEU A 35 16.97 14.24 -4.78
CA LEU A 35 17.17 13.05 -5.61
C LEU A 35 15.85 12.32 -5.91
N ALA A 36 14.88 12.35 -4.99
CA ALA A 36 13.58 11.72 -5.21
C ALA A 36 12.79 12.49 -6.27
N GLU A 37 12.78 13.82 -6.18
CA GLU A 37 12.18 14.71 -7.18
C GLU A 37 12.84 14.57 -8.55
N ALA A 38 14.18 14.54 -8.61
CA ALA A 38 14.92 14.42 -9.87
C ALA A 38 14.69 13.08 -10.60
N LYS A 39 14.14 12.07 -9.93
CA LYS A 39 13.85 10.74 -10.48
C LYS A 39 12.36 10.49 -10.72
N MET A 40 11.49 11.47 -10.46
CA MET A 40 10.07 11.36 -10.76
C MET A 40 9.81 11.37 -12.26
N SER A 41 8.87 10.53 -12.71
CA SER A 41 8.28 10.65 -14.05
C SER A 41 7.52 11.97 -14.21
N ASP A 42 7.26 12.40 -15.44
CA ASP A 42 6.47 13.61 -15.71
C ASP A 42 5.08 13.55 -15.06
N ARG A 43 4.46 12.36 -15.05
CA ARG A 43 3.18 12.12 -14.38
C ARG A 43 3.28 12.33 -12.88
N ASP A 44 4.33 11.81 -12.25
CA ASP A 44 4.56 11.99 -10.82
C ASP A 44 4.90 13.43 -10.45
N GLN A 45 5.68 14.14 -11.28
CA GLN A 45 5.96 15.56 -11.10
C GLN A 45 4.67 16.38 -11.13
N LEU A 46 3.77 16.10 -12.08
CA LEU A 46 2.47 16.76 -12.17
C LEU A 46 1.62 16.51 -10.92
N ARG A 47 1.52 15.26 -10.46
CA ARG A 47 0.80 14.90 -9.22
C ARG A 47 1.39 15.61 -8.01
N TYR A 48 2.73 15.59 -7.89
CA TYR A 48 3.45 16.24 -6.81
C TYR A 48 3.16 17.75 -6.73
N GLN A 49 3.12 18.44 -7.88
CA GLN A 49 2.80 19.86 -7.96
C GLN A 49 1.33 20.18 -7.61
N GLN A 50 0.41 19.25 -7.85
CA GLN A 50 -1.02 19.41 -7.58
C GLN A 50 -1.38 19.30 -6.09
N TYR A 51 -0.60 18.56 -5.28
CA TYR A 51 -0.85 18.49 -3.84
C TYR A 51 -0.71 19.87 -3.19
N ARG A 52 -1.81 20.39 -2.64
CA ARG A 52 -1.83 21.68 -1.94
C ARG A 52 -1.35 21.58 -0.49
N PRO A 53 -1.81 20.60 0.32
CA PRO A 53 -1.32 20.47 1.69
C PRO A 53 0.14 20.02 1.69
N ALA A 54 1.00 20.70 2.45
CA ALA A 54 2.42 20.36 2.57
C ALA A 54 2.62 18.92 3.09
N VAL A 55 1.76 18.46 3.99
CA VAL A 55 1.73 17.08 4.49
C VAL A 55 1.54 16.07 3.35
N LYS A 56 0.65 16.34 2.39
CA LYS A 56 0.43 15.44 1.24
C LYS A 56 1.64 15.41 0.30
N LYS A 57 2.28 16.57 0.06
CA LYS A 57 3.54 16.62 -0.69
C LYS A 57 4.64 15.80 0.00
N ARG A 58 4.75 15.93 1.33
CA ARG A 58 5.73 15.17 2.12
C ARG A 58 5.45 13.67 2.08
N GLN A 59 4.20 13.23 2.26
CA GLN A 59 3.81 11.82 2.13
C GLN A 59 4.17 11.25 0.74
N PHE A 60 3.95 12.03 -0.31
CA PHE A 60 4.32 11.63 -1.68
C PHE A 60 5.84 11.45 -1.83
N LEU A 61 6.63 12.43 -1.36
CA LEU A 61 8.09 12.34 -1.38
C LEU A 61 8.62 11.16 -0.56
N ASN A 62 8.08 10.97 0.65
CA ASN A 62 8.43 9.85 1.51
C ASN A 62 8.17 8.51 0.82
N SER A 63 7.03 8.38 0.13
CA SER A 63 6.73 7.19 -0.67
C SER A 63 7.77 6.95 -1.77
N ARG A 64 8.22 7.98 -2.48
CA ARG A 64 9.27 7.85 -3.51
C ARG A 64 10.65 7.53 -2.92
N ARG A 65 10.98 8.07 -1.76
CA ARG A 65 12.22 7.74 -1.02
C ARG A 65 12.22 6.29 -0.56
N ALA A 66 11.08 5.81 -0.04
CA ALA A 66 10.91 4.42 0.37
C ALA A 66 11.07 3.48 -0.83
N VAL A 67 10.35 3.72 -1.93
CA VAL A 67 10.45 2.92 -3.16
C VAL A 67 11.88 2.87 -3.68
N ARG A 68 12.57 4.02 -3.80
CA ARG A 68 13.96 4.05 -4.27
C ARG A 68 14.88 3.20 -3.39
N SER A 69 14.72 3.30 -2.07
CA SER A 69 15.53 2.55 -1.11
C SER A 69 15.23 1.05 -1.17
N VAL A 70 13.97 0.68 -1.35
CA VAL A 70 13.55 -0.72 -1.55
C VAL A 70 14.12 -1.28 -2.84
N LEU A 71 14.00 -0.57 -3.97
CA LEU A 71 14.56 -1.01 -5.25
C LEU A 71 16.08 -1.19 -5.17
N GLN A 72 16.78 -0.29 -4.48
CA GLN A 72 18.23 -0.43 -4.26
C GLN A 72 18.57 -1.70 -3.46
N ARG A 73 17.78 -2.05 -2.44
CA ARG A 73 17.99 -3.27 -1.64
C ARG A 73 17.60 -4.54 -2.39
N GLU A 74 16.56 -4.48 -3.20
CA GLU A 74 16.01 -5.60 -3.96
C GLU A 74 16.84 -5.95 -5.19
N LEU A 75 17.37 -4.93 -5.89
CA LEU A 75 17.99 -5.06 -7.21
C LEU A 75 19.48 -4.71 -7.22
N GLY A 76 20.03 -4.14 -6.14
CA GLY A 76 21.44 -3.71 -6.11
C GLY A 76 21.75 -2.67 -7.19
N ASP A 77 22.88 -2.84 -7.88
CA ASP A 77 23.33 -1.91 -8.94
C ASP A 77 22.34 -1.81 -10.10
N THR A 78 21.55 -2.86 -10.33
CA THR A 78 20.50 -2.90 -11.36
C THR A 78 19.41 -1.84 -11.12
N ALA A 79 19.21 -1.39 -9.88
CA ALA A 79 18.27 -0.33 -9.55
C ALA A 79 18.54 0.98 -10.31
N ALA A 80 19.79 1.25 -10.70
CA ALA A 80 20.15 2.44 -11.49
C ALA A 80 19.51 2.47 -12.89
N HIS A 81 19.10 1.30 -13.40
CA HIS A 81 18.49 1.10 -14.72
C HIS A 81 16.98 0.88 -14.65
N VAL A 82 16.39 0.99 -13.46
CA VAL A 82 14.95 0.82 -13.24
C VAL A 82 14.35 2.15 -12.83
N GLN A 83 13.31 2.55 -13.54
CA GLN A 83 12.48 3.69 -13.18
C GLN A 83 11.18 3.19 -12.55
N PHE A 84 10.75 3.85 -11.48
CA PHE A 84 9.43 3.70 -10.91
C PHE A 84 8.47 4.67 -11.59
N ASP A 85 7.30 4.19 -12.00
CA ASP A 85 6.27 5.01 -12.62
C ASP A 85 4.87 4.53 -12.21
N SER A 86 3.84 5.11 -12.81
CA SER A 86 2.48 4.60 -12.77
C SER A 86 1.97 4.34 -14.18
N ASP A 87 1.23 3.26 -14.37
CA ASP A 87 0.58 2.96 -15.64
C ASP A 87 -0.54 3.98 -15.97
N SER A 88 -1.26 3.76 -17.08
CA SER A 88 -2.38 4.61 -17.49
C SER A 88 -3.47 4.73 -16.43
N GLN A 89 -3.63 3.71 -15.58
CA GLN A 89 -4.64 3.57 -14.53
C GLN A 89 -4.16 4.12 -13.17
N GLY A 90 -2.88 4.52 -13.08
CA GLY A 90 -2.28 5.04 -11.86
C GLY A 90 -1.70 3.95 -10.96
N CYS A 91 -1.65 2.71 -11.42
CA CYS A 91 -1.05 1.60 -10.69
C CYS A 91 0.49 1.68 -10.74
N PRO A 92 1.18 1.48 -9.62
CA PRO A 92 2.64 1.44 -9.57
C PRO A 92 3.25 0.41 -10.54
N ILE A 93 4.23 0.81 -11.35
CA ILE A 93 4.96 -0.08 -12.24
C ILE A 93 6.47 0.21 -12.21
N LEU A 94 7.26 -0.77 -12.63
CA LEU A 94 8.69 -0.62 -12.90
C LEU A 94 8.93 -0.69 -14.41
N VAL A 95 9.78 0.20 -14.90
CA VAL A 95 10.15 0.30 -16.32
C VAL A 95 11.66 0.32 -16.49
N SER A 96 12.16 -0.34 -17.52
CA SER A 96 13.58 -0.37 -17.89
C SER A 96 13.73 -0.66 -19.37
N GLU A 97 14.66 0.03 -20.03
CA GLU A 97 15.05 -0.27 -21.41
C GLU A 97 16.04 -1.44 -21.50
N GLN A 98 16.67 -1.81 -20.38
CA GLN A 98 17.78 -2.77 -20.34
C GLN A 98 17.40 -4.11 -19.75
N ILE A 99 16.31 -4.16 -18.97
CA ILE A 99 15.90 -5.34 -18.21
C ILE A 99 14.55 -5.80 -18.74
N GLY A 100 14.51 -7.00 -19.33
CA GLY A 100 13.30 -7.55 -19.93
C GLY A 100 12.28 -8.12 -18.94
N CYS A 101 12.70 -8.45 -17.71
CA CYS A 101 11.82 -9.00 -16.68
C CYS A 101 12.05 -8.23 -15.37
N LEU A 102 11.08 -7.39 -15.01
CA LEU A 102 11.09 -6.60 -13.78
C LEU A 102 10.12 -7.19 -12.77
N PRO A 103 10.40 -7.08 -11.47
CA PRO A 103 9.45 -7.50 -10.45
C PRO A 103 8.17 -6.64 -10.50
N GLN A 104 7.07 -7.20 -10.02
CA GLN A 104 5.86 -6.43 -9.76
C GLN A 104 6.02 -5.65 -8.46
N ILE A 105 5.43 -4.46 -8.40
CA ILE A 105 5.48 -3.58 -7.23
C ILE A 105 4.07 -3.14 -6.84
N SER A 106 3.80 -3.09 -5.53
CA SER A 106 2.64 -2.41 -4.99
C SER A 106 3.08 -1.48 -3.86
N LEU A 107 2.33 -0.39 -3.69
CA LEU A 107 2.67 0.71 -2.78
C LEU A 107 1.41 1.16 -2.05
N SER A 108 1.51 1.30 -0.73
CA SER A 108 0.51 2.01 0.07
C SER A 108 1.18 2.84 1.16
N HIS A 109 0.48 3.83 1.68
CA HIS A 109 0.97 4.66 2.77
C HIS A 109 -0.19 5.12 3.66
N SER A 110 0.04 5.18 4.97
CA SER A 110 -0.91 5.75 5.93
C SER A 110 -0.13 6.46 7.03
N GLY A 111 -0.52 7.72 7.30
CA GLY A 111 0.28 8.64 8.12
C GLY A 111 1.71 8.78 7.61
N ASN A 112 2.67 8.39 8.45
CA ASN A 112 4.11 8.41 8.16
C ASN A 112 4.67 7.02 7.82
N ALA A 113 3.83 6.01 7.67
CA ALA A 113 4.23 4.67 7.26
C ALA A 113 4.04 4.49 5.75
N VAL A 114 5.00 3.81 5.12
CA VAL A 114 4.94 3.40 3.71
C VAL A 114 5.18 1.91 3.63
N ALA A 115 4.26 1.19 2.99
CA ALA A 115 4.39 -0.22 2.67
C ALA A 115 4.72 -0.40 1.19
N VAL A 116 5.77 -1.16 0.88
CA VAL A 116 6.15 -1.52 -0.49
C VAL A 116 6.21 -3.04 -0.59
N ALA A 117 5.41 -3.61 -1.49
CA ALA A 117 5.47 -5.03 -1.79
C ALA A 117 6.17 -5.26 -3.12
N ILE A 118 7.05 -6.25 -3.16
CA ILE A 118 7.82 -6.65 -4.35
C ILE A 118 7.56 -8.13 -4.61
N SER A 119 7.14 -8.47 -5.82
CA SER A 119 7.05 -9.85 -6.29
C SER A 119 8.07 -10.08 -7.40
N THR A 120 9.07 -10.92 -7.15
CA THR A 120 10.11 -11.27 -8.14
C THR A 120 9.58 -12.20 -9.24
N HIS A 121 8.45 -12.87 -8.98
CA HIS A 121 7.64 -13.53 -10.01
C HIS A 121 6.55 -12.60 -10.55
N ALA A 122 6.09 -12.84 -11.78
CA ALA A 122 5.05 -12.06 -12.45
C ALA A 122 3.63 -12.34 -11.93
N PHE A 123 3.46 -12.64 -10.64
CA PHE A 123 2.14 -12.67 -10.01
C PHE A 123 1.73 -11.24 -9.66
N PRO A 124 0.48 -10.84 -9.95
CA PRO A 124 -0.04 -9.58 -9.46
C PRO A 124 0.03 -9.53 -7.94
N ILE A 125 0.43 -8.38 -7.39
CA ILE A 125 0.54 -8.16 -5.96
C ILE A 125 -0.13 -6.84 -5.59
N GLY A 126 -0.75 -6.82 -4.43
CA GLY A 126 -1.36 -5.64 -3.84
C GLY A 126 -1.00 -5.54 -2.38
N VAL A 127 -0.69 -4.33 -1.92
CA VAL A 127 -0.44 -4.05 -0.51
C VAL A 127 -1.29 -2.87 -0.07
N ASP A 128 -1.79 -2.96 1.16
CA ASP A 128 -2.37 -1.82 1.83
C ASP A 128 -1.91 -1.73 3.28
N ILE A 129 -1.94 -0.52 3.83
CA ILE A 129 -1.58 -0.23 5.21
C ILE A 129 -2.50 0.86 5.72
N GLU A 130 -3.06 0.67 6.91
CA GLU A 130 -3.83 1.70 7.59
C GLU A 130 -3.41 1.91 9.04
N ILE A 131 -3.37 3.17 9.46
CA ILE A 131 -3.32 3.54 10.86
C ILE A 131 -4.75 3.55 11.37
N VAL A 132 -5.00 2.77 12.44
CA VAL A 132 -6.33 2.70 13.05
C VAL A 132 -6.61 3.98 13.82
N GLU A 133 -7.54 4.78 13.31
CA GLU A 133 -8.01 6.02 13.93
C GLU A 133 -9.53 5.94 14.15
N PRO A 134 -10.04 6.06 15.38
CA PRO A 134 -11.47 5.97 15.66
C PRO A 134 -12.34 6.95 14.85
N LEU A 135 -11.80 8.14 14.55
CA LEU A 135 -12.49 9.16 13.76
C LEU A 135 -12.73 8.74 12.30
N ARG A 136 -11.94 7.80 11.75
CA ARG A 136 -12.13 7.29 10.38
C ARG A 136 -13.11 6.12 10.31
N ALA A 137 -13.38 5.45 11.42
CA ALA A 137 -14.22 4.26 11.44
C ALA A 137 -15.64 4.52 10.89
N GLU A 138 -16.23 5.68 11.19
CA GLU A 138 -17.55 6.04 10.67
C GLU A 138 -17.56 6.10 9.14
N ALA A 139 -16.53 6.70 8.54
CA ALA A 139 -16.40 6.79 7.09
C ALA A 139 -16.20 5.41 6.43
N LEU A 140 -15.63 4.46 7.17
CA LEU A 140 -15.38 3.10 6.70
C LEU A 140 -16.56 2.15 6.90
N ARG A 141 -17.66 2.53 7.55
CA ARG A 141 -18.82 1.63 7.72
C ARG A 141 -19.37 1.08 6.41
N GLN A 142 -19.31 1.87 5.33
CA GLN A 142 -19.77 1.46 4.01
C GLN A 142 -18.88 0.39 3.36
N VAL A 143 -17.67 0.17 3.88
CA VAL A 143 -16.74 -0.86 3.41
C VAL A 143 -17.27 -2.26 3.74
N ALA A 144 -18.01 -2.42 4.84
CA ALA A 144 -18.74 -3.65 5.18
C ALA A 144 -19.99 -3.80 4.28
N ALA A 145 -19.74 -3.98 2.99
CA ALA A 145 -20.75 -4.06 1.95
C ALA A 145 -21.58 -5.35 2.05
N HIS A 146 -21.03 -6.43 2.58
CA HIS A 146 -21.69 -7.73 2.68
C HIS A 146 -22.32 -7.97 4.07
N PRO A 147 -23.44 -8.73 4.16
CA PRO A 147 -24.07 -9.03 5.44
C PRO A 147 -23.15 -9.74 6.44
N HIS A 148 -22.28 -10.64 5.98
CA HIS A 148 -21.35 -11.36 6.84
C HIS A 148 -20.22 -10.45 7.35
N GLU A 149 -19.76 -9.48 6.56
CA GLU A 149 -18.79 -8.46 6.99
C GLU A 149 -19.36 -7.59 8.09
N ARG A 150 -20.60 -7.11 7.92
CA ARG A 150 -21.31 -6.33 8.96
C ARG A 150 -21.47 -7.13 10.24
N ALA A 151 -21.96 -8.38 10.12
CA ALA A 151 -22.12 -9.26 11.26
C ALA A 151 -20.79 -9.54 11.99
N TRP A 152 -19.68 -9.66 11.25
CA TRP A 152 -18.36 -9.82 11.82
C TRP A 152 -17.89 -8.57 12.56
N CYS A 153 -18.08 -7.37 11.99
CA CYS A 153 -17.78 -6.10 12.64
C CYS A 153 -18.60 -5.89 13.92
N ASP A 154 -19.91 -6.18 13.89
CA ASP A 154 -20.82 -6.03 15.03
C ASP A 154 -20.43 -6.94 16.21
N GLN A 155 -19.74 -8.05 15.95
CA GLN A 155 -19.21 -8.94 16.98
C GLN A 155 -17.94 -8.41 17.66
N GLN A 156 -17.26 -7.40 17.09
CA GLN A 156 -16.03 -6.82 17.63
C GLN A 156 -16.32 -5.70 18.63
N THR A 157 -17.06 -6.00 19.70
CA THR A 157 -17.48 -5.00 20.69
C THR A 157 -16.28 -4.24 21.27
N GLY A 158 -16.28 -2.91 21.11
CA GLY A 158 -15.21 -2.01 21.57
C GLY A 158 -13.96 -1.99 20.69
N ARG A 159 -13.98 -2.69 19.54
CA ARG A 159 -12.91 -2.74 18.53
C ARG A 159 -13.47 -2.58 17.11
N GLU A 160 -14.60 -1.91 16.97
CA GLU A 160 -15.28 -1.74 15.69
C GLU A 160 -14.41 -0.97 14.69
N SER A 161 -13.60 -0.03 15.18
CA SER A 161 -12.64 0.73 14.36
C SER A 161 -11.57 -0.17 13.76
N ASP A 162 -11.00 -1.06 14.57
CA ASP A 162 -9.99 -2.04 14.15
C ASP A 162 -10.58 -2.99 13.10
N ALA A 163 -11.82 -3.44 13.32
CA ALA A 163 -12.53 -4.33 12.41
C ALA A 163 -12.76 -3.68 11.04
N LEU A 164 -13.25 -2.43 11.02
CA LEU A 164 -13.50 -1.70 9.77
C LEU A 164 -12.20 -1.35 9.04
N ALA A 165 -11.15 -0.94 9.76
CA ALA A 165 -9.83 -0.72 9.19
C ALA A 165 -9.25 -2.02 8.61
N THR A 166 -9.44 -3.14 9.29
CA THR A 166 -9.04 -4.46 8.80
C THR A 166 -9.73 -4.79 7.49
N LEU A 167 -11.06 -4.71 7.43
CA LEU A 167 -11.81 -4.96 6.18
C LEU A 167 -11.36 -4.06 5.04
N TRP A 168 -11.21 -2.76 5.31
CA TRP A 168 -10.73 -1.80 4.32
C TRP A 168 -9.35 -2.17 3.79
N THR A 169 -8.39 -2.40 4.69
CA THR A 169 -7.01 -2.74 4.34
C THR A 169 -6.96 -3.97 3.44
N ILE A 170 -7.73 -5.00 3.78
CA ILE A 170 -7.79 -6.24 3.01
C ILE A 170 -8.41 -5.98 1.63
N LYS A 171 -9.54 -5.26 1.57
CA LYS A 171 -10.23 -4.97 0.31
C LYS A 171 -9.38 -4.11 -0.62
N GLU A 172 -8.71 -3.08 -0.10
CA GLU A 172 -7.77 -2.25 -0.85
C GLU A 172 -6.58 -3.08 -1.39
N ALA A 173 -6.02 -3.98 -0.59
CA ALA A 173 -4.93 -4.85 -1.05
C ALA A 173 -5.39 -5.78 -2.19
N VAL A 174 -6.59 -6.37 -2.07
CA VAL A 174 -7.17 -7.18 -3.14
C VAL A 174 -7.46 -6.32 -4.39
N TRP A 175 -8.04 -5.14 -4.20
CA TRP A 175 -8.34 -4.20 -5.28
C TRP A 175 -7.08 -3.78 -6.04
N LYS A 176 -6.01 -3.44 -5.31
CA LYS A 176 -4.69 -3.11 -5.88
C LYS A 176 -4.06 -4.29 -6.62
N THR A 177 -4.27 -5.52 -6.17
CA THR A 177 -3.79 -6.73 -6.87
C THR A 177 -4.42 -6.86 -8.26
N LEU A 178 -5.68 -6.47 -8.41
CA LEU A 178 -6.46 -6.68 -9.63
C LEU A 178 -6.08 -5.76 -10.78
N HIS A 179 -5.48 -4.60 -10.51
CA HIS A 179 -5.08 -3.62 -11.54
C HIS A 179 -6.19 -3.29 -12.55
N SER A 180 -7.45 -3.27 -12.08
CA SER A 180 -8.65 -3.22 -12.93
C SER A 180 -9.06 -1.82 -13.39
N GLY A 181 -8.25 -0.80 -13.15
CA GLY A 181 -8.56 0.57 -13.59
C GLY A 181 -9.79 1.19 -12.95
N GLY A 182 -10.24 0.65 -11.82
CA GLY A 182 -11.47 1.09 -11.16
C GLY A 182 -12.76 0.50 -11.75
N GLU A 183 -12.67 -0.52 -12.61
CA GLU A 183 -13.86 -1.28 -13.05
C GLU A 183 -14.52 -2.04 -11.89
N ILE A 184 -13.73 -2.41 -10.88
CA ILE A 184 -14.21 -3.15 -9.70
C ILE A 184 -14.39 -2.17 -8.55
N THR A 185 -15.52 -2.26 -7.88
CA THR A 185 -15.84 -1.50 -6.66
C THR A 185 -15.48 -2.29 -5.41
N MET A 186 -15.29 -1.61 -4.28
CA MET A 186 -15.06 -2.26 -2.97
C MET A 186 -16.25 -3.13 -2.52
N ALA A 187 -17.45 -2.86 -3.04
CA ALA A 187 -18.64 -3.67 -2.77
C ALA A 187 -18.63 -5.01 -3.50
N GLU A 188 -17.85 -5.15 -4.58
CA GLU A 188 -17.68 -6.42 -5.30
C GLU A 188 -16.55 -7.27 -4.72
N ILE A 189 -15.85 -6.78 -3.71
CA ILE A 189 -14.83 -7.53 -2.97
C ILE A 189 -15.44 -7.96 -1.65
N SER A 190 -15.50 -9.27 -1.43
CA SER A 190 -16.11 -9.90 -0.27
C SER A 190 -15.03 -10.56 0.59
N ILE A 191 -15.01 -10.21 1.88
CA ILE A 191 -14.02 -10.72 2.84
C ILE A 191 -14.72 -11.54 3.92
N GLU A 192 -14.33 -12.81 4.02
CA GLU A 192 -14.75 -13.69 5.11
C GLU A 192 -13.59 -13.89 6.09
N VAL A 193 -13.87 -13.63 7.36
CA VAL A 193 -12.94 -13.89 8.47
C VAL A 193 -13.56 -14.94 9.38
N HIS A 194 -13.00 -16.15 9.39
CA HIS A 194 -13.51 -17.26 10.19
C HIS A 194 -12.38 -17.96 10.94
N ALA A 195 -12.44 -17.99 12.28
CA ALA A 195 -11.45 -18.62 13.15
C ALA A 195 -9.99 -18.19 12.84
N GLY A 196 -9.79 -16.90 12.53
CA GLY A 196 -8.48 -16.34 12.17
C GLY A 196 -8.03 -16.64 10.73
N VAL A 197 -8.82 -17.38 9.95
CA VAL A 197 -8.59 -17.58 8.52
C VAL A 197 -9.32 -16.49 7.75
N LEU A 198 -8.59 -15.85 6.82
CA LEU A 198 -9.10 -14.80 5.96
C LEU A 198 -9.23 -15.34 4.54
N THR A 199 -10.42 -15.18 3.97
CA THR A 199 -10.71 -15.50 2.58
C THR A 199 -11.22 -14.25 1.87
N SER A 200 -10.70 -13.98 0.68
CA SER A 200 -11.14 -12.87 -0.16
C SER A 200 -11.67 -13.39 -1.49
N CYS A 201 -12.85 -12.94 -1.87
CA CYS A 201 -13.53 -13.25 -3.13
C CYS A 201 -13.85 -11.96 -3.89
N VAL A 202 -13.95 -12.06 -5.22
CA VAL A 202 -14.34 -10.96 -6.10
C VAL A 202 -15.55 -11.37 -6.91
N GLU A 203 -16.67 -10.69 -6.69
CA GLU A 203 -17.96 -10.92 -7.34
C GLU A 203 -18.07 -10.18 -8.68
N HIS A 204 -16.99 -10.18 -9.47
CA HIS A 204 -16.94 -9.54 -10.79
C HIS A 204 -16.72 -10.58 -11.91
N PRO A 205 -17.48 -10.57 -13.02
CA PRO A 205 -17.39 -11.58 -14.07
C PRO A 205 -15.98 -11.79 -14.65
N ALA A 206 -15.18 -10.73 -14.76
CA ALA A 206 -13.81 -10.80 -15.26
C ALA A 206 -12.84 -11.50 -14.30
N PHE A 207 -13.19 -11.63 -13.01
CA PHE A 207 -12.34 -12.16 -11.95
C PHE A 207 -12.99 -13.32 -11.18
N LYS A 208 -14.06 -13.90 -11.71
CA LYS A 208 -14.83 -14.99 -11.05
C LYS A 208 -13.98 -16.22 -10.68
N ASP A 209 -12.89 -16.47 -11.42
CA ASP A 209 -11.98 -17.60 -11.21
C ASP A 209 -10.66 -17.18 -10.52
N ALA A 210 -10.53 -15.89 -10.18
CA ALA A 210 -9.34 -15.37 -9.53
C ALA A 210 -9.23 -15.94 -8.10
N LYS A 211 -8.03 -16.37 -7.73
CA LYS A 211 -7.72 -16.86 -6.39
C LYS A 211 -6.68 -15.97 -5.77
N PHE A 212 -6.98 -15.50 -4.57
CA PHE A 212 -6.10 -14.62 -3.81
C PHE A 212 -5.47 -15.38 -2.66
N ARG A 213 -4.21 -15.05 -2.37
CA ARG A 213 -3.59 -15.35 -1.08
C ARG A 213 -3.40 -14.04 -0.38
N THR A 214 -3.90 -13.95 0.83
CA THR A 214 -3.92 -12.71 1.59
C THR A 214 -3.39 -12.98 2.98
N GLN A 215 -2.47 -12.12 3.44
CA GLN A 215 -1.89 -12.17 4.77
C GLN A 215 -2.13 -10.81 5.43
N LEU A 216 -2.68 -10.83 6.65
CA LEU A 216 -2.86 -9.64 7.47
C LEU A 216 -1.75 -9.58 8.52
N PHE A 217 -1.19 -8.39 8.71
CA PHE A 217 -0.28 -8.07 9.80
C PHE A 217 -0.92 -6.95 10.62
N VAL A 218 -0.96 -7.12 11.94
CA VAL A 218 -1.33 -6.07 12.88
C VAL A 218 -0.07 -5.72 13.65
N VAL A 219 0.37 -4.48 13.52
CA VAL A 219 1.57 -3.98 14.20
C VAL A 219 1.09 -2.99 15.26
N GLU A 220 1.34 -3.33 16.53
CA GLU A 220 1.18 -2.36 17.61
C GLU A 220 2.36 -1.39 17.52
N CYS A 221 2.07 -0.15 17.15
CA CYS A 221 3.04 0.92 17.32
C CYS A 221 3.05 1.25 18.81
N ASP A 222 4.13 0.94 19.51
CA ASP A 222 4.37 1.50 20.84
C ASP A 222 4.22 3.02 20.69
N ALA A 223 3.19 3.58 21.34
CA ALA A 223 3.09 5.01 21.45
C ALA A 223 4.40 5.48 22.07
N VAL A 224 5.19 6.24 21.31
CA VAL A 224 6.27 7.02 21.91
C VAL A 224 5.57 7.87 22.95
N ALA A 225 5.68 7.47 24.22
CA ALA A 225 5.12 8.22 25.32
C ALA A 225 5.69 9.64 25.18
N PRO A 226 4.85 10.69 25.17
CA PRO A 226 5.40 12.04 25.26
C PRO A 226 6.17 12.10 26.59
N GLU A 227 7.49 12.33 26.51
CA GLU A 227 8.30 12.76 27.65
C GLU A 227 7.75 14.07 28.24
#